data_AF-A0A509LFZ8-F1
#
_entry.id   AF-A0A509LFZ8-F1
#
_cell.length_a   1.000
_cell.length_b   1.000
_cell.length_c   1.000
_cell.angle_alpha   90.00
_cell.angle_beta   90.00
_cell.angle_gamma   90.00
#
_symmetry.space_group_name_H-M   'P 1'
#
loop_
_entity.id
_entity.type
_entity.pdbx_description
1 polymer ?
#
loop_
_entity_poly.entity_id
_entity_poly.type
_entity_poly.pdbx_seq_one_letter_code
_entity_poly.pdbx_strand_id
1 'polypeptide(L)'
;MRDTIKVICFIFFIASSIACSSVKPLDINTNLSRAIIIDHTCTDISKIPKKWIDKAKAEFGIAYGHTSHGSQIISGMTTLKYKSKLYDFSDHLNANELTLFDREPSGDLGNPDRKQWAKKTYDLLKEGYGDVNIVIWSWCGQVSSANNEDIRTYLRLMNELEKNFPGVAFVYMTGHLDGTGKNGNLHVRNNQIRDYCKNNNKILFDFADIESFDPDGKYYLNKNASDNCDYRENGIKKNWADEWCNKNPGECVEYGCAHSKSLNCDLKGNAFWWMMARIAGWVPEN
;
A
#
# COMPACT_ATOMS: atom_id res chain seq x y z
N MET A 1 78.09 6.60 -21.41
CA MET A 1 76.76 7.19 -21.59
C MET A 1 75.74 6.10 -21.32
N ARG A 2 74.98 6.23 -20.23
CA ARG A 2 73.94 5.28 -19.80
C ARG A 2 72.61 5.81 -20.31
N ASP A 3 71.99 5.13 -21.26
CA ASP A 3 70.63 5.45 -21.70
C ASP A 3 69.63 4.51 -21.02
N THR A 4 68.87 5.10 -20.10
CA THR A 4 67.83 4.45 -19.31
C THR A 4 66.53 4.48 -20.11
N ILE A 5 66.07 3.34 -20.60
CA ILE A 5 64.74 3.21 -21.22
C ILE A 5 63.68 3.26 -20.11
N LYS A 6 62.88 4.32 -20.09
CA LYS A 6 61.71 4.45 -19.21
C LYS A 6 60.56 3.60 -19.76
N VAL A 7 60.18 2.56 -19.04
CA VAL A 7 58.92 1.82 -19.27
C VAL A 7 57.77 2.67 -18.74
N ILE A 8 56.88 3.11 -19.62
CA ILE A 8 55.65 3.81 -19.28
C ILE A 8 54.56 2.75 -19.04
N CYS A 9 54.22 2.49 -17.79
CA CYS A 9 53.03 1.71 -17.43
C CYS A 9 51.78 2.57 -17.68
N PHE A 10 50.99 2.23 -18.70
CA PHE A 10 49.63 2.73 -18.85
C PHE A 10 48.72 1.97 -17.87
N ILE A 11 48.38 2.61 -16.76
CA ILE A 11 47.32 2.14 -15.86
C ILE A 11 45.99 2.51 -16.52
N PHE A 12 45.30 1.53 -17.10
CA PHE A 12 43.90 1.67 -17.50
C PHE A 12 43.04 1.72 -16.23
N PHE A 13 42.60 2.91 -15.84
CA PHE A 13 41.49 3.06 -14.90
C PHE A 13 40.20 2.65 -15.62
N ILE A 14 39.76 1.42 -15.39
CA ILE A 14 38.36 1.04 -15.66
C ILE A 14 37.54 1.76 -14.59
N ALA A 15 36.97 2.91 -14.94
CA ALA A 15 35.91 3.51 -14.16
C ALA A 15 34.71 2.54 -14.23
N SER A 16 34.61 1.65 -13.24
CA SER A 16 33.38 0.94 -12.97
C SER A 16 32.39 1.98 -12.48
N SER A 17 31.63 2.56 -13.40
CA SER A 17 30.43 3.29 -13.04
C SER A 17 29.55 2.32 -12.26
N ILE A 18 29.50 2.49 -10.94
CA ILE A 18 28.39 1.94 -10.15
C ILE A 18 27.18 2.67 -10.72
N ALA A 19 26.50 2.03 -11.67
CA ALA A 19 25.19 2.47 -12.08
C ALA A 19 24.37 2.46 -10.78
N CYS A 20 23.95 3.65 -10.33
CA CYS A 20 22.95 3.77 -9.29
C CYS A 20 21.74 2.99 -9.82
N SER A 21 21.50 1.79 -9.28
CA SER A 21 20.49 0.88 -9.83
C SER A 21 19.11 1.43 -9.48
N SER A 22 18.58 2.31 -10.32
CA SER A 22 17.19 2.71 -10.25
C SER A 22 16.29 1.50 -10.44
N VAL A 23 15.14 1.49 -9.76
CA VAL A 23 14.13 0.45 -9.99
C VAL A 23 13.65 0.52 -11.43
N LYS A 24 13.38 -0.63 -12.03
CA LYS A 24 12.95 -0.68 -13.42
C LYS A 24 11.50 -0.22 -13.54
N PRO A 25 11.13 0.48 -14.64
CA PRO A 25 9.73 0.70 -14.99
C PRO A 25 8.96 -0.63 -15.01
N LEU A 26 7.77 -0.64 -14.40
CA LEU A 26 6.88 -1.78 -14.43
C LEU A 26 6.11 -1.80 -15.75
N ASP A 27 6.00 -2.98 -16.36
CA ASP A 27 5.16 -3.17 -17.56
C ASP A 27 3.71 -3.48 -17.15
N ILE A 28 3.00 -2.44 -16.71
CA ILE A 28 1.65 -2.58 -16.12
C ILE A 28 0.56 -2.62 -17.19
N ASN A 29 0.78 -1.89 -18.29
CA ASN A 29 -0.19 -1.75 -19.37
C ASN A 29 -0.37 -3.03 -20.20
N THR A 30 0.60 -3.95 -20.20
CA THR A 30 0.49 -5.24 -20.90
C THR A 30 -0.09 -6.36 -20.03
N ASN A 31 -0.20 -6.18 -18.71
CA ASN A 31 -0.42 -7.30 -17.78
C ASN A 31 -1.74 -7.27 -16.98
N LEU A 32 -2.44 -6.14 -16.84
CA LEU A 32 -3.72 -6.11 -16.11
C LEU A 32 -4.92 -6.39 -17.02
N SER A 33 -5.17 -7.67 -17.29
CA SER A 33 -6.42 -8.12 -17.94
C SER A 33 -7.65 -8.01 -17.04
N ARG A 34 -7.44 -7.81 -15.72
CA ARG A 34 -8.47 -7.64 -14.69
C ARG A 34 -7.96 -6.76 -13.57
N ALA A 35 -8.88 -6.12 -12.83
CA ALA A 35 -8.54 -5.39 -11.61
C ALA A 35 -7.84 -6.29 -10.57
N ILE A 36 -6.88 -5.73 -9.85
CA ILE A 36 -6.30 -6.36 -8.65
C ILE A 36 -6.96 -5.69 -7.45
N ILE A 37 -7.90 -6.40 -6.82
CA ILE A 37 -8.57 -5.92 -5.61
C ILE A 37 -7.94 -6.64 -4.41
N ILE A 38 -7.49 -5.86 -3.44
CA ILE A 38 -6.87 -6.31 -2.20
C ILE A 38 -7.83 -5.96 -1.07
N ASP A 39 -8.56 -6.97 -0.60
CA ASP A 39 -9.67 -6.84 0.34
C ASP A 39 -9.48 -7.80 1.53
N HIS A 40 -10.50 -8.01 2.37
CA HIS A 40 -10.40 -8.90 3.54
C HIS A 40 -9.95 -10.34 3.20
N THR A 41 -10.17 -10.82 1.97
CA THR A 41 -9.76 -12.17 1.52
C THR A 41 -8.26 -12.28 1.24
N CYS A 42 -7.54 -11.15 1.22
CA CYS A 42 -6.12 -11.06 0.90
C CYS A 42 -5.22 -10.95 2.16
N THR A 43 -5.68 -11.43 3.32
CA THR A 43 -5.02 -11.21 4.62
C THR A 43 -4.25 -12.42 5.15
N ASP A 44 -4.34 -13.58 4.49
CA ASP A 44 -3.62 -14.79 4.89
C ASP A 44 -2.22 -14.84 4.27
N ILE A 45 -1.23 -14.35 5.02
CA ILE A 45 0.15 -14.28 4.55
C ILE A 45 0.77 -15.66 4.24
N SER A 46 0.26 -16.73 4.85
CA SER A 46 0.80 -18.09 4.66
C SER A 46 0.59 -18.60 3.23
N LYS A 47 -0.39 -18.05 2.51
CA LYS A 47 -0.69 -18.41 1.13
C LYS A 47 0.29 -17.82 0.13
N ILE A 48 1.08 -16.82 0.50
CA ILE A 48 1.97 -16.15 -0.45
C ILE A 48 3.24 -17.00 -0.64
N PRO A 49 3.51 -17.54 -1.85
CA PRO A 49 4.74 -18.26 -2.09
C PRO A 49 5.96 -17.34 -1.95
N LYS A 50 6.98 -17.79 -1.21
CA LYS A 50 8.22 -17.04 -0.93
C LYS A 50 8.82 -16.34 -2.16
N LYS A 51 8.82 -17.01 -3.33
CA LYS A 51 9.36 -16.47 -4.58
C LYS A 51 8.75 -15.12 -4.99
N TRP A 52 7.50 -14.87 -4.65
CA TRP A 52 6.82 -13.61 -5.00
C TRP A 52 7.13 -12.49 -4.01
N ILE A 53 7.40 -12.84 -2.75
CA ILE A 53 7.96 -11.90 -1.77
C ILE A 53 9.37 -11.50 -2.19
N ASP A 54 10.23 -12.47 -2.53
CA ASP A 54 11.59 -12.20 -2.99
C ASP A 54 11.60 -11.35 -4.28
N LYS A 55 10.71 -11.65 -5.23
CA LYS A 55 10.56 -10.86 -6.45
C LYS A 55 10.11 -9.42 -6.16
N ALA A 56 9.13 -9.24 -5.27
CA ALA A 56 8.68 -7.90 -4.87
C ALA A 56 9.81 -7.07 -4.26
N LYS A 57 10.63 -7.66 -3.37
CA LYS A 57 11.80 -7.00 -2.78
C LYS A 57 12.83 -6.59 -3.83
N ALA A 58 13.06 -7.44 -4.83
CA ALA A 58 14.06 -7.18 -5.86
C ALA A 58 13.63 -6.15 -6.92
N GLU A 59 12.31 -6.00 -7.15
CA GLU A 59 11.79 -5.19 -8.26
C GLU A 59 11.17 -3.87 -7.84
N PHE A 60 10.70 -3.74 -6.60
CA PHE A 60 9.87 -2.60 -6.21
C PHE A 60 10.57 -1.61 -5.31
N GLY A 61 10.28 -0.35 -5.59
CA GLY A 61 10.38 0.70 -4.60
C GLY A 61 9.13 1.56 -4.60
N ILE A 62 8.66 1.84 -3.39
CA ILE A 62 7.30 2.29 -3.14
C ILE A 62 7.36 3.66 -2.48
N ALA A 63 6.72 4.65 -3.11
CA ALA A 63 6.39 5.91 -2.47
C ALA A 63 5.03 5.77 -1.78
N TYR A 64 4.99 5.92 -0.45
CA TYR A 64 3.76 5.82 0.32
C TYR A 64 3.45 7.12 1.07
N GLY A 65 2.62 7.97 0.44
CA GLY A 65 2.17 9.23 1.03
C GLY A 65 0.97 9.04 1.95
N HIS A 66 1.11 9.38 3.24
CA HIS A 66 0.00 9.31 4.18
C HIS A 66 0.18 10.14 5.46
N THR A 67 -0.92 10.27 6.20
CA THR A 67 -0.96 10.81 7.56
C THR A 67 -1.29 9.72 8.59
N SER A 68 -2.23 9.94 9.51
CA SER A 68 -2.43 9.08 10.68
C SER A 68 -2.98 7.69 10.35
N HIS A 69 -4.10 7.56 9.65
CA HIS A 69 -4.68 6.25 9.32
C HIS A 69 -3.77 5.39 8.44
N GLY A 70 -3.01 6.00 7.53
CA GLY A 70 -2.10 5.26 6.66
C GLY A 70 -0.96 4.57 7.42
N SER A 71 -0.57 5.06 8.60
CA SER A 71 0.49 4.42 9.40
C SER A 71 0.08 3.06 9.94
N GLN A 72 -1.20 2.71 9.89
CA GLN A 72 -1.68 1.39 10.31
C GLN A 72 -1.06 0.25 9.47
N ILE A 73 -0.87 0.47 8.16
CA ILE A 73 -0.18 -0.49 7.29
C ILE A 73 1.26 -0.68 7.76
N ILE A 74 1.98 0.41 8.07
CA ILE A 74 3.36 0.37 8.55
C ILE A 74 3.46 -0.36 9.89
N SER A 75 2.56 -0.10 10.84
CA SER A 75 2.53 -0.81 12.11
C SER A 75 2.33 -2.32 11.92
N GLY A 76 1.37 -2.74 11.06
CA GLY A 76 1.14 -4.14 10.74
C GLY A 76 2.32 -4.81 10.05
N MET A 77 2.92 -4.15 9.05
CA MET A 77 4.13 -4.65 8.38
C MET A 77 5.30 -4.77 9.35
N THR A 78 5.44 -3.84 10.29
CA THR A 78 6.48 -3.87 11.33
C THR A 78 6.30 -5.08 12.25
N THR A 79 5.07 -5.41 12.63
CA THR A 79 4.77 -6.62 13.41
C THR A 79 5.13 -7.89 12.63
N LEU A 80 4.79 -7.96 11.33
CA LEU A 80 5.20 -9.07 10.47
C LEU A 80 6.72 -9.20 10.35
N LYS A 81 7.43 -8.07 10.22
CA LYS A 81 8.90 -8.00 10.18
C LYS A 81 9.53 -8.64 11.43
N TYR A 82 8.96 -8.40 12.61
CA TYR A 82 9.41 -9.03 13.86
C TYR A 82 9.12 -10.54 13.92
N LYS A 83 8.02 -11.00 13.31
CA LYS A 83 7.66 -12.42 13.23
C LYS A 83 8.54 -13.18 12.23
N SER A 84 8.94 -12.55 11.12
CA SER A 84 9.77 -13.19 10.08
C SER A 84 10.55 -12.19 9.24
N LYS A 85 11.86 -12.45 9.11
CA LYS A 85 12.77 -11.73 8.21
C LYS A 85 12.38 -11.78 6.73
N LEU A 86 11.51 -12.74 6.35
CA LEU A 86 10.93 -12.78 5.03
C LEU A 86 10.18 -11.48 4.67
N TYR A 87 9.62 -10.79 5.68
CA TYR A 87 8.83 -9.56 5.51
C TYR A 87 9.60 -8.31 5.96
N ASP A 88 10.94 -8.33 5.95
CA ASP A 88 11.73 -7.11 6.15
C ASP A 88 11.47 -6.08 5.03
N PHE A 89 11.37 -4.81 5.43
CA PHE A 89 11.27 -3.62 4.57
C PHE A 89 12.12 -2.48 5.16
N SER A 90 12.54 -1.54 4.30
CA SER A 90 13.44 -0.41 4.60
C SER A 90 13.04 0.83 3.79
N ASP A 91 13.51 2.00 4.24
CA ASP A 91 13.32 3.31 3.60
C ASP A 91 14.41 3.66 2.57
N HIS A 92 15.21 2.66 2.17
CA HIS A 92 16.29 2.78 1.21
C HIS A 92 16.44 1.46 0.45
N LEU A 93 17.00 1.53 -0.75
CA LEU A 93 17.22 0.35 -1.59
C LEU A 93 18.11 -0.68 -0.89
N ASN A 94 17.57 -1.89 -0.74
CA ASN A 94 18.26 -3.05 -0.19
C ASN A 94 17.78 -4.29 -0.92
N ALA A 95 18.69 -5.08 -1.49
CA ALA A 95 18.34 -6.28 -2.26
C ALA A 95 17.56 -7.35 -1.45
N ASN A 96 17.60 -7.29 -0.11
CA ASN A 96 16.97 -8.28 0.78
C ASN A 96 15.73 -7.74 1.52
N GLU A 97 15.38 -6.47 1.34
CA GLU A 97 14.24 -5.82 2.02
C GLU A 97 13.35 -5.14 0.97
N LEU A 98 12.05 -5.03 1.25
CA LEU A 98 11.17 -4.27 0.38
C LEU A 98 11.47 -2.77 0.57
N THR A 99 11.69 -2.04 -0.53
CA THR A 99 11.95 -0.60 -0.45
C THR A 99 10.63 0.15 -0.36
N LEU A 100 10.41 0.85 0.76
CA LEU A 100 9.21 1.63 1.05
C LEU A 100 9.62 2.96 1.67
N PHE A 101 9.47 4.04 0.89
CA PHE A 101 9.67 5.41 1.36
C PHE A 101 8.43 5.88 2.11
N ASP A 102 8.46 5.67 3.43
CA ASP A 102 7.37 5.99 4.33
C ASP A 102 7.17 7.51 4.40
N ARG A 103 5.91 7.95 4.22
CA ARG A 103 5.52 9.37 4.19
C ARG A 103 6.21 10.18 3.10
N GLU A 104 6.58 9.55 1.99
CA GLU A 104 7.13 10.22 0.82
C GLU A 104 6.25 9.95 -0.42
N PRO A 105 5.74 10.99 -1.12
CA PRO A 105 5.84 12.40 -0.75
C PRO A 105 5.10 12.73 0.55
N SER A 106 5.67 13.65 1.33
CA SER A 106 4.99 14.14 2.53
C SER A 106 3.66 14.81 2.20
N GLY A 107 2.63 14.58 3.00
CA GLY A 107 1.34 15.26 2.86
C GLY A 107 0.15 14.37 3.17
N ASP A 108 -1.03 14.82 2.73
CA ASP A 108 -2.29 14.14 2.92
C ASP A 108 -3.04 14.05 1.58
N LEU A 109 -3.70 12.94 1.32
CA LEU A 109 -4.40 12.70 0.05
C LEU A 109 -5.61 13.65 -0.15
N GLY A 110 -6.23 14.11 0.94
CA GLY A 110 -7.39 15.00 0.89
C GLY A 110 -7.07 16.47 1.16
N ASN A 111 -6.03 16.76 1.94
CA ASN A 111 -5.66 18.13 2.34
C ASN A 111 -4.44 18.66 1.56
N PRO A 112 -4.34 19.99 1.36
CA PRO A 112 -5.29 21.02 1.77
C PRO A 112 -6.50 21.17 0.84
N ASP A 113 -6.46 20.61 -0.37
CA ASP A 113 -7.35 21.02 -1.47
C ASP A 113 -7.80 19.87 -2.39
N ARG A 114 -7.63 18.60 -1.97
CA ARG A 114 -7.86 17.37 -2.76
C ARG A 114 -6.94 17.17 -3.97
N LYS A 115 -5.96 18.06 -4.21
CA LYS A 115 -5.17 18.10 -5.45
C LYS A 115 -3.67 18.14 -5.21
N GLN A 116 -3.20 18.71 -4.11
CA GLN A 116 -1.78 18.95 -3.85
C GLN A 116 -0.94 17.66 -3.87
N TRP A 117 -1.47 16.55 -3.35
CA TRP A 117 -0.81 15.24 -3.38
C TRP A 117 -0.43 14.80 -4.80
N ALA A 118 -1.27 15.10 -5.80
CA ALA A 118 -1.03 14.72 -7.18
C ALA A 118 0.12 15.54 -7.79
N LYS A 119 0.18 16.85 -7.47
CA LYS A 119 1.31 17.68 -7.85
C LYS A 119 2.62 17.18 -7.22
N LYS A 120 2.61 16.85 -5.92
CA LYS A 120 3.79 16.31 -5.23
C LYS A 120 4.25 14.98 -5.84
N THR A 121 3.30 14.11 -6.19
CA THR A 121 3.58 12.85 -6.87
C THR A 121 4.20 13.08 -8.25
N TYR A 122 3.66 14.02 -9.03
CA TYR A 122 4.24 14.39 -10.32
C TYR A 122 5.66 14.94 -10.15
N ASP A 123 5.87 15.83 -9.18
CA ASP A 123 7.18 16.42 -8.90
C ASP A 123 8.21 15.37 -8.45
N LEU A 124 7.80 14.37 -7.66
CA LEU A 124 8.64 13.22 -7.29
C LEU A 124 9.06 12.41 -8.52
N LEU A 125 8.14 12.12 -9.43
CA LEU A 125 8.39 11.19 -10.55
C LEU A 125 9.02 11.83 -11.79
N LYS A 126 8.83 13.14 -12.00
CA LYS A 126 9.31 13.84 -13.22
C LYS A 126 10.84 13.88 -13.34
N GLU A 127 11.56 13.77 -12.24
CA GLU A 127 13.03 13.86 -12.21
C GLU A 127 13.70 12.55 -12.67
N GLY A 128 12.89 11.57 -13.08
CA GLY A 128 13.28 10.20 -13.33
C GLY A 128 12.80 9.35 -12.16
N TYR A 129 12.18 8.22 -12.47
CA TYR A 129 11.52 7.30 -11.52
C TYR A 129 12.34 6.99 -10.24
N GLY A 130 13.66 7.19 -10.28
CA GLY A 130 14.55 7.03 -9.13
C GLY A 130 14.43 5.61 -8.61
N ASP A 131 14.14 5.52 -7.32
CA ASP A 131 13.92 4.26 -6.63
C ASP A 131 12.42 3.93 -6.50
N VAL A 132 11.54 4.59 -7.27
CA VAL A 132 10.08 4.46 -7.17
C VAL A 132 9.46 3.96 -8.48
N ASN A 133 8.76 2.84 -8.39
CA ASN A 133 7.91 2.33 -9.47
C ASN A 133 6.50 1.93 -8.99
N ILE A 134 6.19 2.16 -7.71
CA ILE A 134 4.85 2.03 -7.14
C ILE A 134 4.54 3.28 -6.30
N VAL A 135 3.36 3.88 -6.50
CA VAL A 135 2.85 4.99 -5.71
C VAL A 135 1.55 4.59 -5.02
N ILE A 136 1.49 4.85 -3.73
CA ILE A 136 0.34 4.61 -2.88
C ILE A 136 0.07 5.88 -2.08
N TRP A 137 -1.20 6.28 -1.98
CA TRP A 137 -1.63 7.32 -1.06
C TRP A 137 -2.78 6.81 -0.20
N SER A 138 -2.70 7.06 1.12
CA SER A 138 -3.81 6.76 2.02
C SER A 138 -4.64 7.99 2.32
N TRP A 139 -5.96 7.79 2.32
CA TRP A 139 -6.89 8.71 2.95
C TRP A 139 -6.69 8.71 4.47
N CYS A 140 -6.94 9.86 5.10
CA CYS A 140 -7.25 9.94 6.52
C CYS A 140 -8.79 9.98 6.63
N GLY A 141 -9.39 11.00 7.26
CA GLY A 141 -10.85 11.12 7.38
C GLY A 141 -11.58 11.78 6.21
N GLN A 142 -10.88 12.20 5.15
CA GLN A 142 -11.45 13.13 4.18
C GLN A 142 -12.51 12.50 3.26
N VAL A 143 -12.62 11.17 3.20
CA VAL A 143 -13.69 10.50 2.43
C VAL A 143 -15.03 10.60 3.15
N SER A 144 -15.06 10.67 4.49
CA SER A 144 -16.31 10.74 5.27
C SER A 144 -17.20 11.92 4.88
N SER A 145 -16.59 13.08 4.60
CA SER A 145 -17.29 14.31 4.18
C SER A 145 -17.20 14.59 2.68
N ALA A 146 -16.52 13.75 1.90
CA ALA A 146 -16.37 13.95 0.47
C ALA A 146 -17.71 13.86 -0.24
N ASN A 147 -17.95 14.76 -1.19
CA ASN A 147 -19.04 14.64 -2.13
C ASN A 147 -18.62 13.81 -3.35
N ASN A 148 -19.55 13.62 -4.30
CA ASN A 148 -19.29 12.86 -5.52
C ASN A 148 -18.18 13.45 -6.40
N GLU A 149 -18.07 14.77 -6.47
CA GLU A 149 -17.08 15.47 -7.29
C GLU A 149 -15.67 15.42 -6.67
N ASP A 150 -15.57 15.39 -5.33
CA ASP A 150 -14.28 15.19 -4.65
C ASP A 150 -13.66 13.84 -5.04
N ILE A 151 -14.46 12.78 -5.07
CA ILE A 151 -13.99 11.45 -5.50
C ILE A 151 -13.70 11.43 -7.01
N ARG A 152 -14.51 12.09 -7.84
CA ARG A 152 -14.19 12.23 -9.28
C ARG A 152 -12.87 12.95 -9.50
N THR A 153 -12.57 13.96 -8.69
CA THR A 153 -11.29 14.68 -8.74
C THR A 153 -10.12 13.74 -8.43
N TYR A 154 -10.21 12.95 -7.35
CA TYR A 154 -9.21 11.93 -7.03
C TYR A 154 -8.98 10.96 -8.20
N LEU A 155 -10.06 10.38 -8.74
CA LEU A 155 -9.97 9.41 -9.84
C LEU A 155 -9.38 10.01 -11.12
N ARG A 156 -9.73 11.27 -11.45
CA ARG A 156 -9.14 11.97 -12.59
C ARG A 156 -7.64 12.18 -12.40
N LEU A 157 -7.21 12.64 -11.24
CA LEU A 157 -5.80 12.91 -10.95
C LEU A 157 -4.96 11.62 -10.96
N MET A 158 -5.48 10.52 -10.40
CA MET A 158 -4.82 9.22 -10.50
C MET A 158 -4.62 8.80 -11.98
N ASN A 159 -5.66 8.92 -12.81
CA ASN A 159 -5.58 8.60 -14.23
C ASN A 159 -4.65 9.55 -15.03
N GLU A 160 -4.54 10.82 -14.63
CA GLU A 160 -3.56 11.75 -15.21
C GLU A 160 -2.13 11.32 -14.87
N LEU A 161 -1.87 10.92 -13.62
CA LEU A 161 -0.55 10.43 -13.19
C LEU A 161 -0.17 9.13 -13.92
N GLU A 162 -1.09 8.17 -14.05
CA GLU A 162 -0.86 6.93 -14.82
C GLU A 162 -0.48 7.21 -16.27
N LYS A 163 -1.13 8.18 -16.93
CA LYS A 163 -0.80 8.57 -18.30
C LYS A 163 0.56 9.24 -18.42
N ASN A 164 0.92 10.06 -17.44
CA ASN A 164 2.20 10.77 -17.42
C ASN A 164 3.37 9.83 -17.08
N PHE A 165 3.12 8.76 -16.32
CA PHE A 165 4.13 7.82 -15.83
C PHE A 165 3.72 6.36 -16.09
N PRO A 166 3.70 5.91 -17.36
CA PRO A 166 3.20 4.58 -17.72
C PRO A 166 4.02 3.41 -17.18
N GLY A 167 5.22 3.68 -16.64
CA GLY A 167 6.09 2.71 -15.97
C GLY A 167 5.90 2.60 -14.45
N VAL A 168 4.91 3.28 -13.88
CA VAL A 168 4.66 3.35 -12.43
C VAL A 168 3.27 2.78 -12.10
N ALA A 169 3.20 1.93 -11.08
CA ALA A 169 1.94 1.42 -10.55
C ALA A 169 1.31 2.46 -9.63
N PHE A 170 0.08 2.87 -9.93
CA PHE A 170 -0.71 3.71 -9.03
C PHE A 170 -1.76 2.84 -8.33
N VAL A 171 -1.62 2.70 -7.01
CA VAL A 171 -2.55 1.96 -6.18
C VAL A 171 -3.66 2.90 -5.69
N TYR A 172 -4.90 2.57 -6.05
CA TYR A 172 -6.08 3.26 -5.54
C TYR A 172 -6.40 2.76 -4.15
N MET A 173 -7.08 3.58 -3.35
CA MET A 173 -7.40 3.23 -1.97
C MET A 173 -8.76 3.77 -1.57
N THR A 174 -9.55 2.98 -0.84
CA THR A 174 -10.76 3.47 -0.17
C THR A 174 -10.39 4.23 1.11
N GLY A 175 -11.30 5.05 1.65
CA GLY A 175 -11.19 5.55 3.02
C GLY A 175 -11.33 4.45 4.08
N HIS A 176 -11.14 4.79 5.34
CA HIS A 176 -11.46 3.93 6.49
C HIS A 176 -12.97 3.98 6.81
N LEU A 177 -13.47 3.06 7.63
CA LEU A 177 -14.82 3.04 8.19
C LEU A 177 -15.02 4.13 9.25
N ASP A 178 -16.20 4.72 9.31
CA ASP A 178 -16.53 5.81 10.24
C ASP A 178 -17.79 5.54 11.09
N GLY A 179 -18.29 4.29 11.08
CA GLY A 179 -19.47 3.91 11.85
C GLY A 179 -20.80 4.40 11.28
N THR A 180 -20.82 4.96 10.07
CA THR A 180 -22.09 5.39 9.44
C THR A 180 -22.82 4.28 8.68
N GLY A 181 -22.17 3.11 8.51
CA GLY A 181 -22.78 1.91 7.95
C GLY A 181 -23.03 1.98 6.43
N LYS A 182 -23.79 1.00 5.91
CA LYS A 182 -24.03 0.82 4.47
C LYS A 182 -24.71 2.00 3.77
N ASN A 183 -25.50 2.79 4.50
CA ASN A 183 -26.20 3.95 3.94
C ASN A 183 -25.44 5.26 4.16
N GLY A 184 -24.29 5.21 4.84
CA GLY A 184 -23.46 6.37 5.13
C GLY A 184 -22.76 6.92 3.88
N ASN A 185 -22.50 8.23 3.89
CA ASN A 185 -21.84 8.91 2.76
C ASN A 185 -20.50 8.26 2.41
N LEU A 186 -19.68 7.97 3.42
CA LEU A 186 -18.40 7.29 3.26
C LEU A 186 -18.53 5.98 2.47
N HIS A 187 -19.50 5.12 2.80
CA HIS A 187 -19.68 3.85 2.09
C HIS A 187 -20.01 4.09 0.62
N VAL A 188 -20.88 5.06 0.32
CA VAL A 188 -21.23 5.43 -1.06
C VAL A 188 -19.99 5.96 -1.80
N ARG A 189 -19.17 6.79 -1.17
CA ARG A 189 -17.92 7.31 -1.76
C ARG A 189 -16.88 6.20 -1.98
N ASN A 190 -16.74 5.26 -1.04
CA ASN A 190 -15.87 4.11 -1.20
C ASN A 190 -16.34 3.20 -2.35
N ASN A 191 -17.65 3.00 -2.51
CA ASN A 191 -18.18 2.25 -3.65
C ASN A 191 -17.90 2.95 -4.98
N GLN A 192 -17.94 4.28 -5.04
CA GLN A 192 -17.53 5.03 -6.22
C GLN A 192 -16.07 4.74 -6.62
N ILE A 193 -15.15 4.61 -5.66
CA ILE A 193 -13.75 4.22 -5.91
C ILE A 193 -13.67 2.75 -6.37
N ARG A 194 -14.36 1.84 -5.67
CA ARG A 194 -14.41 0.40 -6.01
C ARG A 194 -14.90 0.16 -7.43
N ASP A 195 -16.01 0.79 -7.81
CA ASP A 195 -16.62 0.64 -9.12
C ASP A 195 -15.70 1.16 -10.21
N TYR A 196 -15.04 2.31 -9.99
CA TYR A 196 -14.04 2.81 -10.92
C TYR A 196 -12.89 1.81 -11.11
N CYS A 197 -12.35 1.26 -10.01
CA CYS A 197 -11.23 0.33 -10.08
C CYS A 197 -11.59 -0.96 -10.81
N LYS A 198 -12.76 -1.53 -10.52
CA LYS A 198 -13.27 -2.73 -11.18
C LYS A 198 -13.50 -2.51 -12.68
N ASN A 199 -14.13 -1.40 -13.05
CA ASN A 199 -14.48 -1.10 -14.44
C ASN A 199 -13.27 -0.69 -15.30
N ASN A 200 -12.17 -0.26 -14.68
CA ASN A 200 -10.98 0.22 -15.40
C ASN A 200 -9.72 -0.60 -15.10
N ASN A 201 -9.88 -1.84 -14.58
CA ASN A 201 -8.80 -2.78 -14.29
C ASN A 201 -7.67 -2.19 -13.41
N LYS A 202 -8.04 -1.40 -12.40
CA LYS A 202 -7.07 -0.76 -11.49
C LYS A 202 -6.62 -1.69 -10.37
N ILE A 203 -5.53 -1.30 -9.71
CA ILE A 203 -5.08 -1.90 -8.45
C ILE A 203 -5.76 -1.13 -7.32
N LEU A 204 -6.50 -1.82 -6.46
CA LEU A 204 -7.21 -1.23 -5.32
C LEU A 204 -6.76 -1.90 -4.02
N PHE A 205 -6.32 -1.09 -3.06
CA PHE A 205 -6.22 -1.48 -1.65
C PHE A 205 -7.50 -1.05 -0.92
N ASP A 206 -8.37 -2.01 -0.62
CA ASP A 206 -9.70 -1.77 -0.06
C ASP A 206 -9.68 -1.74 1.47
N PHE A 207 -9.15 -0.63 2.00
CA PHE A 207 -8.98 -0.39 3.42
C PHE A 207 -10.30 -0.55 4.22
N ALA A 208 -11.41 -0.04 3.68
CA ALA A 208 -12.72 -0.14 4.34
C ALA A 208 -13.28 -1.55 4.29
N ASP A 209 -12.98 -2.33 3.26
CA ASP A 209 -13.40 -3.73 3.21
C ASP A 209 -12.65 -4.55 4.25
N ILE A 210 -11.32 -4.43 4.35
CA ILE A 210 -10.54 -5.12 5.40
C ILE A 210 -11.08 -4.81 6.80
N GLU A 211 -11.43 -3.55 7.09
CA GLU A 211 -12.01 -3.13 8.37
C GLU A 211 -13.45 -3.64 8.63
N SER A 212 -14.12 -4.11 7.60
CA SER A 212 -15.52 -4.58 7.67
C SER A 212 -15.63 -6.04 8.10
N PHE A 213 -14.53 -6.79 8.21
CA PHE A 213 -14.53 -8.22 8.50
C PHE A 213 -13.57 -8.58 9.64
N ASP A 214 -13.94 -9.59 10.43
CA ASP A 214 -12.96 -10.27 11.30
C ASP A 214 -12.21 -11.37 10.51
N PRO A 215 -11.14 -11.96 11.07
CA PRO A 215 -10.36 -13.00 10.38
C PRO A 215 -11.15 -14.27 10.00
N ASP A 216 -12.29 -14.52 10.65
CA ASP A 216 -13.17 -15.65 10.31
C ASP A 216 -14.12 -15.31 9.13
N GLY A 217 -14.03 -14.10 8.58
CA GLY A 217 -14.86 -13.61 7.48
C GLY A 217 -16.25 -13.15 7.92
N LYS A 218 -16.47 -12.89 9.22
CA LYS A 218 -17.75 -12.33 9.68
C LYS A 218 -17.79 -10.84 9.38
N TYR A 219 -18.89 -10.41 8.80
CA TYR A 219 -19.09 -9.04 8.33
C TYR A 219 -19.74 -8.12 9.38
N TYR A 220 -19.24 -6.89 9.49
CA TYR A 220 -19.64 -5.91 10.53
C TYR A 220 -20.09 -4.55 10.00
N LEU A 221 -19.93 -4.21 8.72
CA LEU A 221 -20.39 -2.89 8.23
C LEU A 221 -21.92 -2.71 8.33
N ASN A 222 -22.69 -3.80 8.24
CA ASN A 222 -24.14 -3.79 8.51
C ASN A 222 -24.48 -3.51 9.99
N LYS A 223 -23.49 -3.55 10.88
CA LYS A 223 -23.58 -3.22 12.30
C LYS A 223 -22.89 -1.89 12.62
N ASN A 224 -22.73 -1.02 11.62
CA ASN A 224 -22.13 0.30 11.78
C ASN A 224 -20.70 0.21 12.34
N ALA A 225 -19.90 -0.69 11.79
CA ALA A 225 -18.49 -0.81 12.15
C ALA A 225 -17.71 0.49 11.85
N SER A 226 -16.74 0.82 12.69
CA SER A 226 -15.80 1.94 12.50
C SER A 226 -14.33 1.47 12.43
N ASP A 227 -13.44 2.40 12.09
CA ASP A 227 -11.98 2.22 12.06
C ASP A 227 -11.39 1.68 13.37
N ASN A 228 -11.99 2.03 14.52
CA ASN A 228 -11.64 1.47 15.83
C ASN A 228 -12.08 0.01 16.05
N CYS A 229 -12.60 -0.67 15.02
CA CYS A 229 -13.19 -2.01 15.10
C CYS A 229 -14.47 -2.09 15.95
N ASP A 230 -15.01 -0.94 16.36
CA ASP A 230 -16.24 -0.85 17.13
C ASP A 230 -17.44 -1.13 16.22
N TYR A 231 -18.45 -1.85 16.71
CA TYR A 231 -19.74 -2.06 16.05
C TYR A 231 -20.89 -1.96 17.05
N ARG A 232 -22.14 -1.89 16.56
CA ARG A 232 -23.35 -1.82 17.41
C ARG A 232 -24.24 -3.04 17.24
N GLU A 233 -24.69 -3.58 18.36
CA GLU A 233 -25.68 -4.65 18.41
C GLU A 233 -26.67 -4.38 19.55
N ASN A 234 -27.97 -4.30 19.22
CA ASN A 234 -29.04 -3.99 20.19
C ASN A 234 -28.76 -2.72 21.02
N GLY A 235 -28.18 -1.69 20.40
CA GLY A 235 -27.82 -0.43 21.04
C GLY A 235 -26.50 -0.45 21.82
N ILE A 236 -25.90 -1.62 22.01
CA ILE A 236 -24.65 -1.80 22.77
C ILE A 236 -23.45 -1.69 21.82
N LYS A 237 -22.44 -0.92 22.23
CA LYS A 237 -21.14 -0.87 21.54
C LYS A 237 -20.33 -2.11 21.88
N LYS A 238 -19.83 -2.80 20.85
CA LYS A 238 -18.95 -3.97 20.92
C LYS A 238 -17.73 -3.73 20.03
N ASN A 239 -16.72 -4.60 20.12
CA ASN A 239 -15.51 -4.47 19.31
C ASN A 239 -15.14 -5.83 18.72
N TRP A 240 -15.16 -5.96 17.39
CA TRP A 240 -14.99 -7.27 16.75
C TRP A 240 -13.57 -7.81 16.89
N ALA A 241 -12.56 -6.93 16.96
CA ALA A 241 -11.18 -7.34 17.10
C ALA A 241 -10.90 -7.88 18.50
N ASP A 242 -11.37 -7.18 19.54
CA ASP A 242 -11.26 -7.65 20.92
C ASP A 242 -12.00 -8.99 21.10
N GLU A 243 -13.21 -9.12 20.53
CA GLU A 243 -13.98 -10.37 20.58
C GLU A 243 -13.28 -11.53 19.88
N TRP A 244 -12.66 -11.30 18.73
CA TRP A 244 -11.92 -12.33 17.99
C TRP A 244 -10.64 -12.74 18.73
N CYS A 245 -9.87 -11.78 19.25
CA CYS A 245 -8.66 -12.06 20.02
C CYS A 245 -8.96 -12.85 21.31
N ASN A 246 -10.05 -12.53 22.00
CA ASN A 246 -10.48 -13.27 23.20
C ASN A 246 -10.85 -14.73 22.90
N LYS A 247 -11.32 -15.02 21.68
CA LYS A 247 -11.64 -16.39 21.23
C LYS A 247 -10.43 -17.14 20.69
N ASN A 248 -9.38 -16.43 20.27
CA ASN A 248 -8.17 -16.98 19.65
C ASN A 248 -6.93 -16.57 20.47
N PRO A 249 -6.78 -17.08 21.72
CA PRO A 249 -5.69 -16.69 22.59
C PRO A 249 -4.33 -17.06 21.98
N GLY A 250 -3.43 -16.07 21.89
CA GLY A 250 -2.09 -16.22 21.32
C GLY A 250 -1.96 -15.78 19.86
N GLU A 251 -3.07 -15.55 19.15
CA GLU A 251 -3.04 -15.08 17.75
C GLU A 251 -2.87 -13.55 17.63
N CYS A 252 -3.22 -12.81 18.69
CA CYS A 252 -3.14 -11.35 18.71
C CYS A 252 -1.93 -10.85 19.52
N VAL A 253 -1.24 -9.84 18.98
CA VAL A 253 -0.17 -9.11 19.67
C VAL A 253 -0.63 -7.68 19.88
N GLU A 254 -0.61 -7.19 21.12
CA GLU A 254 -0.99 -5.81 21.41
C GLU A 254 0.14 -4.81 21.14
N TYR A 255 -0.18 -3.76 20.39
CA TYR A 255 0.73 -2.65 20.08
C TYR A 255 -0.06 -1.43 19.58
N GLY A 256 0.63 -0.29 19.42
CA GLY A 256 0.03 0.95 18.94
C GLY A 256 -0.42 0.88 17.48
N CYS A 257 -1.73 0.95 17.26
CA CYS A 257 -2.36 1.04 15.94
C CYS A 257 -3.21 2.33 15.90
N ALA A 258 -2.88 3.27 15.01
CA ALA A 258 -3.53 4.59 15.01
C ALA A 258 -5.05 4.46 14.78
N HIS A 259 -5.87 4.98 15.69
CA HIS A 259 -7.35 4.94 15.64
C HIS A 259 -7.97 3.54 15.58
N SER A 260 -7.20 2.48 15.81
CA SER A 260 -7.64 1.11 15.56
C SER A 260 -7.03 0.10 16.53
N LYS A 261 -7.38 -1.16 16.33
CA LYS A 261 -6.87 -2.30 17.11
C LYS A 261 -5.70 -2.93 16.37
N SER A 262 -4.73 -3.44 17.14
CA SER A 262 -3.52 -4.11 16.66
C SER A 262 -3.82 -5.22 15.62
N LEU A 263 -4.83 -6.06 15.87
CA LEU A 263 -5.28 -7.08 14.91
C LEU A 263 -5.64 -6.51 13.53
N ASN A 264 -6.32 -5.36 13.48
CA ASN A 264 -6.71 -4.74 12.22
C ASN A 264 -5.51 -4.13 11.48
N CYS A 265 -4.52 -3.62 12.21
CA CYS A 265 -3.22 -3.25 11.63
C CYS A 265 -2.51 -4.50 11.04
N ASP A 266 -2.48 -5.62 11.76
CA ASP A 266 -1.89 -6.88 11.28
C ASP A 266 -2.54 -7.32 9.95
N LEU A 267 -3.87 -7.32 9.87
CA LEU A 267 -4.60 -7.68 8.64
C LEU A 267 -4.22 -6.77 7.46
N LYS A 268 -4.08 -5.47 7.68
CA LYS A 268 -3.66 -4.51 6.65
C LYS A 268 -2.21 -4.70 6.23
N GLY A 269 -1.32 -4.98 7.19
CA GLY A 269 0.07 -5.33 6.90
C GLY A 269 0.19 -6.60 6.06
N ASN A 270 -0.61 -7.63 6.38
CA ASN A 270 -0.67 -8.86 5.59
C ASN A 270 -1.18 -8.60 4.17
N ALA A 271 -2.28 -7.84 4.05
CA ALA A 271 -2.86 -7.46 2.77
C ALA A 271 -1.90 -6.64 1.91
N PHE A 272 -1.04 -5.82 2.53
CA PHE A 272 -0.02 -5.07 1.80
C PHE A 272 0.99 -6.00 1.13
N TRP A 273 1.51 -6.98 1.85
CA TRP A 273 2.42 -7.98 1.27
C TRP A 273 1.73 -8.85 0.21
N TRP A 274 0.46 -9.17 0.40
CA TRP A 274 -0.35 -9.81 -0.63
C TRP A 274 -0.42 -8.96 -1.89
N MET A 275 -0.70 -7.65 -1.76
CA MET A 275 -0.69 -6.71 -2.88
C MET A 275 0.66 -6.71 -3.61
N MET A 276 1.77 -6.66 -2.88
CA MET A 276 3.11 -6.70 -3.47
C MET A 276 3.31 -7.98 -4.28
N ALA A 277 2.97 -9.15 -3.71
CA ALA A 277 3.06 -10.40 -4.45
C ALA A 277 2.18 -10.43 -5.71
N ARG A 278 0.96 -9.87 -5.64
CA ARG A 278 0.05 -9.75 -6.80
C ARG A 278 0.63 -8.86 -7.89
N ILE A 279 1.20 -7.71 -7.53
CA ILE A 279 1.87 -6.80 -8.50
C ILE A 279 3.09 -7.47 -9.11
N ALA A 280 3.82 -8.32 -8.35
CA ALA A 280 4.95 -9.08 -8.85
C ALA A 280 4.57 -10.17 -9.88
N GLY A 281 3.27 -10.46 -10.03
CA GLY A 281 2.73 -11.42 -10.99
C GLY A 281 2.16 -12.69 -10.35
N TRP A 282 2.04 -12.73 -9.02
CA TRP A 282 1.38 -13.85 -8.36
C TRP A 282 -0.12 -13.89 -8.69
N VAL A 283 -0.59 -15.06 -9.07
CA VAL A 283 -2.01 -15.41 -9.16
C VAL A 283 -2.29 -16.43 -8.07
N PRO A 284 -3.08 -16.10 -7.03
CA PRO A 284 -3.48 -17.06 -6.01
C PRO A 284 -4.25 -18.21 -6.65
N GLU A 285 -3.97 -19.42 -6.17
CA GLU A 285 -4.79 -20.58 -6.49
C GLU A 285 -6.14 -20.42 -5.76
N ASN A 286 -7.24 -20.74 -6.45
CA ASN A 286 -8.59 -20.66 -5.89
C ASN A 286 -8.82 -21.72 -4.81
#